data_AF-A0A9D5W4Z6-F1
#
_entry.id   AF-A0A9D5W4Z6-F1
#
_cell.length_a   1.000
_cell.length_b   1.000
_cell.length_c   1.000
_cell.angle_alpha   90.00
_cell.angle_beta   90.00
_cell.angle_gamma   90.00
#
_symmetry.space_group_name_H-M   'P 1'
#
loop_
_entity.id
_entity.type
_entity.pdbx_description
1 polymer ?
#
loop_
_entity_poly.entity_id
_entity_poly.type
_entity_poly.pdbx_seq_one_letter_code
_entity_poly.pdbx_strand_id
1 'polypeptide(L)'
;MNRLLRLAVSPCPNDTFIFGAWALGYLPPMQGTRCAFIRRDVEELNALTESPKPAAKVVKISAAQAVLAPGPWTVLNAGAAFGCGAGPKLAVPSGLGKPLKTIAVPGLRTTAATLLAGAIAPGGL
;
A
#
# COMPACT_ATOMS: atom_id res chain seq x y z
N MET A 1 1.83 32.00 3.98
CA MET A 1 0.65 31.11 3.93
C MET A 1 1.09 29.69 4.27
N ASN A 2 0.51 29.04 5.28
CA ASN A 2 0.83 27.65 5.61
C ASN A 2 0.05 26.70 4.69
N ARG A 3 0.76 25.85 3.92
CA ARG A 3 0.14 24.77 3.12
C ARG A 3 -0.13 23.56 4.01
N LEU A 4 -1.22 22.82 3.75
CA LEU A 4 -1.51 21.56 4.42
C LEU A 4 -1.13 20.38 3.51
N LEU A 5 -0.18 19.57 3.95
CA LEU A 5 0.20 18.31 3.32
C LEU A 5 -0.51 17.15 4.03
N ARG A 6 -1.37 16.43 3.30
CA ARG A 6 -2.03 15.22 3.80
C ARG A 6 -1.30 13.98 3.29
N LEU A 7 -0.89 13.13 4.21
CA LEU A 7 -0.28 11.82 3.96
C LEU A 7 -1.27 10.73 4.35
N ALA A 8 -1.53 9.79 3.46
CA ALA A 8 -2.39 8.64 3.73
C ALA A 8 -1.53 7.37 3.82
N VAL A 9 -1.55 6.72 4.98
CA VAL A 9 -0.70 5.56 5.32
C VAL A 9 -1.55 4.47 5.97
N SER A 10 -1.07 3.23 6.00
CA SER A 10 -1.80 2.17 6.70
C SER A 10 -1.52 2.18 8.20
N PRO A 11 -2.40 1.61 9.04
CA PRO A 11 -2.16 1.48 10.48
C PRO A 11 -1.21 0.33 10.84
N CYS A 12 -0.62 -0.37 9.86
CA CYS A 12 0.26 -1.51 10.09
C CYS A 12 1.54 -1.08 10.85
N PRO A 13 2.12 -1.97 11.70
CA PRO A 13 3.31 -1.65 12.50
C PRO A 13 4.50 -1.12 11.71
N ASN A 14 4.72 -1.60 10.48
CA ASN A 14 5.81 -1.13 9.63
C ASN A 14 5.59 0.34 9.19
N ASP A 15 4.36 0.72 8.82
CA ASP A 15 4.04 2.08 8.39
C ASP A 15 4.05 3.03 9.60
N THR A 16 3.51 2.61 10.75
CA THR A 16 3.54 3.42 11.97
C THR A 16 4.96 3.60 12.50
N PHE A 17 5.85 2.63 12.27
CA PHE A 17 7.27 2.77 12.53
C PHE A 17 7.92 3.80 11.60
N ILE A 18 7.74 3.67 10.28
CA ILE A 18 8.32 4.59 9.27
C ILE A 18 7.89 6.04 9.54
N PHE A 19 6.61 6.27 9.80
CA PHE A 19 6.04 7.62 9.94
C PHE A 19 5.89 8.08 11.38
N GLY A 20 6.24 7.27 12.37
CA GLY A 20 5.97 7.53 13.79
C GLY A 20 6.61 8.81 14.30
N ALA A 21 7.90 9.01 14.03
CA ALA A 21 8.61 10.22 14.42
C ALA A 21 7.96 11.49 13.85
N TRP A 22 7.51 11.43 12.59
CA TRP A 22 6.83 12.56 11.95
C TRP A 22 5.44 12.80 12.55
N ALA A 23 4.64 11.73 12.70
CA ALA A 23 3.29 11.83 13.24
C ALA A 23 3.24 12.29 14.70
N LEU A 24 4.30 12.01 15.48
CA LEU A 24 4.43 12.41 16.89
C LEU A 24 5.13 13.78 17.08
N GLY A 25 5.58 14.43 15.99
CA GLY A 25 6.20 15.74 16.07
C GLY A 25 7.67 15.73 16.53
N TYR A 26 8.35 14.58 16.43
CA TYR A 26 9.78 14.47 16.74
C TYR A 26 10.70 14.95 15.61
N LEU A 27 10.16 15.24 14.43
CA LEU A 27 10.92 15.82 13.32
C LEU A 27 10.83 17.36 13.29
N PRO A 28 11.88 18.06 12.81
CA PRO A 28 11.82 19.50 12.61
C PRO A 28 10.64 19.91 11.71
N PRO A 29 9.99 21.06 12.00
CA PRO A 29 8.87 21.52 11.20
C PRO A 29 9.31 21.86 9.78
N MET A 30 8.53 21.42 8.79
CA MET A 30 8.68 21.86 7.41
C MET A 30 8.25 23.33 7.29
N GLN A 31 9.16 24.21 6.88
CA GLN A 31 8.87 25.63 6.74
C GLN A 31 7.63 25.86 5.87
N GLY A 32 6.67 26.63 6.40
CA GLY A 32 5.43 26.98 5.71
C GLY A 32 4.49 25.80 5.42
N THR A 33 4.70 24.62 6.02
CA THR A 33 3.88 23.42 5.75
C THR A 33 3.42 22.74 7.04
N ARG A 34 2.10 22.54 7.18
CA ARG A 34 1.50 21.68 8.21
C ARG A 34 1.27 20.30 7.62
N CYS A 35 1.47 19.25 8.42
CA CYS A 35 1.25 17.87 7.99
C CYS A 35 0.08 17.25 8.73
N ALA A 36 -0.68 16.40 8.05
CA ALA A 36 -1.76 15.62 8.63
C ALA A 36 -1.73 14.18 8.10
N PHE A 37 -1.91 13.21 9.00
CA PHE A 37 -1.90 11.79 8.69
C PHE A 37 -3.32 11.23 8.64
N ILE A 38 -3.64 10.58 7.52
CA ILE A 38 -4.85 9.79 7.31
C ILE A 38 -4.44 8.32 7.43
N ARG A 39 -5.20 7.55 8.22
CA ARG A 39 -4.96 6.11 8.39
C ARG A 39 -6.11 5.32 7.77
N ARG A 40 -5.80 4.43 6.84
CA ARG A 40 -6.77 3.64 6.05
C ARG A 40 -6.21 2.26 5.73
N ASP A 41 -7.09 1.33 5.38
CA ASP A 41 -6.66 0.01 4.90
C ASP A 41 -5.87 0.14 3.57
N VAL A 42 -4.97 -0.80 3.30
CA VAL A 42 -4.12 -0.73 2.09
C VAL A 42 -4.93 -0.77 0.79
N GLU A 43 -6.06 -1.48 0.74
CA GLU A 43 -6.91 -1.53 -0.44
C GLU A 43 -7.68 -0.21 -0.63
N GLU A 44 -8.13 0.42 0.46
CA GLU A 44 -8.69 1.77 0.42
C GLU A 44 -7.65 2.78 -0.08
N LEU A 45 -6.40 2.68 0.37
CA LEU A 45 -5.29 3.54 -0.07
C LEU A 45 -4.98 3.34 -1.56
N ASN A 46 -4.99 2.09 -2.05
CA ASN A 46 -4.82 1.81 -3.47
C ASN A 46 -5.91 2.52 -4.29
N ALA A 47 -7.17 2.43 -3.88
CA ALA A 47 -8.30 3.07 -4.57
C ALA A 47 -8.20 4.61 -4.58
N LEU A 48 -7.55 5.24 -3.60
CA LEU A 48 -7.34 6.70 -3.60
C LEU A 48 -6.53 7.18 -4.81
N THR A 49 -5.64 6.33 -5.37
CA THR A 49 -4.82 6.71 -6.53
C THR A 49 -5.62 6.86 -7.82
N GLU A 50 -6.77 6.21 -7.90
CA GLU A 50 -7.68 6.23 -9.05
C GLU A 50 -8.61 7.44 -9.01
N SER A 51 -8.65 8.17 -7.88
CA SER A 51 -9.49 9.35 -7.73
C SER A 51 -8.90 10.55 -8.49
N PRO A 52 -9.71 11.28 -9.29
CA PRO A 52 -9.26 12.50 -9.97
C PRO A 52 -8.95 13.65 -8.98
N LYS A 53 -9.46 13.57 -7.75
CA LYS A 53 -9.23 14.55 -6.67
C LYS A 53 -8.90 13.81 -5.37
N PRO A 54 -7.68 13.27 -5.24
CA PRO A 54 -7.31 12.45 -4.08
C PRO A 54 -7.30 13.29 -2.80
N ALA A 55 -7.80 12.69 -1.71
CA ALA A 55 -7.86 13.33 -0.39
C ALA A 55 -6.48 13.56 0.25
N ALA A 56 -5.43 12.93 -0.29
CA ALA A 56 -4.05 13.04 0.14
C ALA A 56 -3.11 13.31 -1.04
N LYS A 57 -1.94 13.91 -0.74
CA LYS A 57 -0.89 14.20 -1.73
C LYS A 57 0.26 13.21 -1.69
N VAL A 58 0.40 12.48 -0.58
CA VAL A 58 1.31 11.35 -0.43
C VAL A 58 0.49 10.17 0.04
N VAL A 59 0.59 9.03 -0.63
CA VAL A 59 -0.22 7.85 -0.34
C VAL A 59 0.70 6.62 -0.32
N LYS A 60 0.69 5.85 0.76
CA LYS A 60 1.27 4.50 0.78
C LYS A 60 0.38 3.61 -0.07
N ILE A 61 0.96 2.90 -1.03
CA ILE A 61 0.23 1.98 -1.91
C ILE A 61 0.96 0.66 -2.08
N SER A 62 0.26 -0.30 -2.64
CA SER A 62 0.85 -1.57 -3.07
C SER A 62 1.79 -1.35 -4.26
N ALA A 63 2.91 -2.08 -4.30
CA ALA A 63 3.87 -2.00 -5.41
C ALA A 63 3.23 -2.31 -6.77
N ALA A 64 2.31 -3.29 -6.83
CA ALA A 64 1.56 -3.57 -8.05
C ALA A 64 0.69 -2.38 -8.48
N GLN A 65 -0.01 -1.75 -7.52
CA GLN A 65 -0.78 -0.55 -7.79
C GLN A 65 0.12 0.62 -8.24
N ALA A 66 1.35 0.74 -7.74
CA ALA A 66 2.26 1.80 -8.17
C ALA A 66 2.64 1.72 -9.66
N VAL A 67 2.62 0.51 -10.25
CA VAL A 67 2.84 0.29 -11.69
C VAL A 67 1.59 0.61 -12.49
N LEU A 68 0.41 0.31 -11.95
CA LEU A 68 -0.88 0.44 -12.65
C LEU A 68 -1.55 1.81 -12.46
N ALA A 69 -1.23 2.51 -11.37
CA ALA A 69 -1.88 3.75 -10.97
C ALA A 69 -1.74 4.79 -12.08
N PRO A 70 -2.86 5.24 -12.69
CA PRO A 70 -2.81 6.23 -13.74
C PRO A 70 -2.52 7.63 -13.18
N GLY A 71 -1.94 8.50 -14.00
CA GLY A 71 -1.95 9.95 -13.77
C GLY A 71 -0.70 10.53 -13.10
N PRO A 72 -0.82 11.60 -12.28
CA PRO A 72 0.28 12.49 -11.90
C PRO A 72 1.13 11.97 -10.72
N TRP A 73 1.09 10.67 -10.44
CA TRP A 73 1.78 10.09 -9.30
C TRP A 73 3.24 9.80 -9.64
N THR A 74 4.11 9.92 -8.64
CA THR A 74 5.53 9.53 -8.73
C THR A 74 5.88 8.76 -7.46
N VAL A 75 6.62 7.66 -7.64
CA VAL A 75 7.13 6.86 -6.52
C VAL A 75 8.27 7.62 -5.85
N LEU A 76 8.21 7.74 -4.52
CA LEU A 76 9.27 8.36 -3.73
C LEU A 76 10.45 7.39 -3.54
N ASN A 77 11.65 7.94 -3.40
CA ASN A 77 12.87 7.16 -3.16
C ASN A 77 12.97 6.58 -1.72
N ALA A 78 11.91 6.69 -0.92
CA ALA A 78 11.87 6.26 0.48
C ALA A 78 10.47 5.78 0.88
N GLY A 79 10.41 4.98 1.96
CA GLY A 79 9.15 4.52 2.57
C GLY A 79 8.57 3.23 1.97
N ALA A 80 9.28 2.59 1.04
CA ALA A 80 8.86 1.31 0.47
C ALA A 80 9.14 0.13 1.41
N ALA A 81 8.33 -0.93 1.28
CA ALA A 81 8.50 -2.19 1.99
C ALA A 81 8.82 -3.31 0.99
N PHE A 82 10.11 -3.53 0.71
CA PHE A 82 10.61 -4.60 -0.15
C PHE A 82 11.54 -5.52 0.63
N GLY A 83 11.55 -6.80 0.28
CA GLY A 83 12.44 -7.78 0.89
C GLY A 83 12.30 -9.16 0.25
N CYS A 84 13.26 -10.04 0.57
CA CYS A 84 13.24 -11.44 0.16
C CYS A 84 12.80 -12.32 1.35
N GLY A 85 12.03 -13.37 1.09
CA GLY A 85 11.60 -14.34 2.11
C GLY A 85 10.41 -13.93 2.99
N ALA A 86 9.94 -12.69 2.90
CA ALA A 86 8.80 -12.16 3.66
C ALA A 86 7.56 -11.85 2.80
N GLY A 87 7.37 -12.59 1.70
CA GLY A 87 6.27 -12.40 0.77
C GLY A 87 4.89 -12.82 1.33
N PRO A 88 3.81 -12.46 0.61
CA PRO A 88 2.46 -12.91 0.94
C PRO A 88 2.38 -14.44 0.91
N LYS A 89 1.57 -15.01 1.81
CA LYS A 89 1.39 -16.46 1.95
C LYS A 89 -0.07 -16.82 1.67
N LEU A 90 -0.28 -17.94 0.99
CA LEU A 90 -1.59 -18.55 0.84
C LEU A 90 -1.74 -19.67 1.88
N ALA A 91 -2.68 -19.50 2.82
CA ALA A 91 -3.04 -20.54 3.76
C ALA A 91 -4.17 -21.40 3.19
N VAL A 92 -4.06 -22.72 3.31
CA VAL A 92 -5.06 -23.69 2.87
C VAL A 92 -5.36 -24.70 3.98
N PRO A 93 -6.56 -25.31 4.00
CA PRO A 93 -6.84 -26.42 4.88
C PRO A 93 -5.85 -27.57 4.68
N SER A 94 -5.48 -28.24 5.78
CA SER A 94 -4.64 -29.43 5.71
C SER A 94 -5.34 -30.52 4.88
N GLY A 95 -4.59 -31.22 4.02
CA GLY A 95 -5.13 -32.29 3.18
C GLY A 95 -5.96 -31.80 1.99
N LEU A 96 -5.81 -30.55 1.54
CA LEU A 96 -6.49 -30.04 0.35
C LEU A 96 -6.08 -30.85 -0.90
N GLY A 97 -6.94 -31.78 -1.32
CA GLY A 97 -6.75 -32.61 -2.52
C GLY A 97 -7.48 -32.12 -3.77
N LYS A 98 -8.16 -30.96 -3.72
CA LYS A 98 -8.93 -30.39 -4.83
C LYS A 98 -8.45 -28.98 -5.14
N PRO A 99 -8.51 -28.54 -6.42
CA PRO A 99 -8.14 -27.19 -6.79
C PRO A 99 -9.03 -26.16 -6.08
N LEU A 100 -8.43 -25.05 -5.66
CA LEU A 100 -9.13 -23.93 -5.05
C LEU A 100 -10.06 -23.27 -6.08
N LYS A 101 -11.36 -23.23 -5.78
CA LYS A 101 -12.35 -22.54 -6.64
C LYS A 101 -12.44 -21.04 -6.33
N THR A 102 -12.22 -20.67 -5.08
CA THR A 102 -12.35 -19.30 -4.59
C THR A 102 -11.28 -19.05 -3.54
N ILE A 103 -10.59 -17.92 -3.65
CA ILE A 103 -9.53 -17.52 -2.72
C ILE A 103 -9.90 -16.13 -2.19
N ALA A 104 -10.00 -15.99 -0.88
CA ALA A 104 -10.14 -14.69 -0.26
C ALA A 104 -8.80 -13.95 -0.36
N VAL A 105 -8.84 -12.70 -0.82
CA VAL A 105 -7.66 -11.83 -0.94
C VAL A 105 -7.86 -10.57 -0.11
N PRO A 106 -6.79 -9.95 0.40
CA PRO A 106 -6.91 -8.75 1.25
C PRO A 106 -7.32 -7.48 0.48
N GLY A 107 -7.35 -7.55 -0.86
CA GLY A 107 -7.74 -6.47 -1.74
C GLY A 107 -7.26 -6.75 -3.15
N LEU A 108 -8.09 -6.45 -4.16
CA LEU A 108 -7.81 -6.80 -5.55
C LEU A 108 -6.64 -6.00 -6.13
N ARG A 109 -6.34 -4.82 -5.58
CA ARG A 109 -5.22 -3.96 -6.00
C ARG A 109 -3.94 -4.19 -5.18
N THR A 110 -3.95 -5.16 -4.27
CA THR A 110 -2.77 -5.48 -3.48
C THR A 110 -1.73 -6.23 -4.30
N THR A 111 -0.45 -6.00 -4.01
CA THR A 111 0.64 -6.81 -4.60
C THR A 111 0.44 -8.30 -4.31
N ALA A 112 -0.15 -8.65 -3.17
CA ALA A 112 -0.48 -10.02 -2.82
C ALA A 112 -1.48 -10.65 -3.80
N ALA A 113 -2.55 -9.94 -4.16
CA ALA A 113 -3.52 -10.41 -5.13
C ALA A 113 -2.91 -10.54 -6.54
N THR A 114 -2.09 -9.58 -6.96
CA THR A 114 -1.39 -9.65 -8.26
C THR A 114 -0.44 -10.84 -8.35
N LEU A 115 0.37 -11.07 -7.31
CA LEU A 115 1.30 -12.21 -7.27
C LEU A 115 0.55 -13.54 -7.22
N LEU A 116 -0.53 -13.63 -6.44
CA LEU A 116 -1.37 -14.83 -6.41
C LEU A 116 -1.95 -15.13 -7.80
N ALA A 117 -2.52 -14.12 -8.47
CA ALA A 117 -3.07 -14.27 -9.82
C ALA A 117 -2.01 -14.78 -10.81
N GLY A 118 -0.80 -14.22 -10.77
CA GLY A 118 0.32 -14.69 -11.60
C GLY A 118 0.76 -16.12 -11.27
N ALA A 119 0.75 -16.51 -9.99
CA ALA A 119 1.16 -17.84 -9.55
C ALA A 119 0.15 -18.95 -9.90
N ILE A 120 -1.13 -18.62 -10.04
CA ILE A 120 -2.20 -19.59 -10.36
C ILE A 120 -2.64 -19.56 -11.82
N ALA A 121 -2.13 -18.62 -12.62
CA ALA A 121 -2.43 -18.55 -14.05
C ALA A 121 -1.84 -19.76 -14.80
N PRO A 122 -2.55 -20.34 -15.78
CA PRO A 122 -2.04 -21.44 -16.59
C PRO A 122 -0.75 -21.01 -17.32
N GLY A 123 0.35 -21.72 -17.09
CA GLY A 123 1.64 -21.47 -17.76
C GLY A 123 2.49 -20.36 -17.15
N GLY A 124 2.47 -20.18 -15.82
CA GLY A 124 3.16 -19.10 -15.10
C GLY A 124 4.57 -18.77 -15.64
N LEU A 125 4.74 -17.51 -16.08
CA LEU A 125 5.88 -16.90 -16.79
C LEU A 125 6.48 -17.73 -17.94
#